data_AF-A0A3M1AR74-F1
#
_entry.id   AF-A0A3M1AR74-F1
#
_cell.length_a   1.000
_cell.length_b   1.000
_cell.length_c   1.000
_cell.angle_alpha   90.00
_cell.angle_beta   90.00
_cell.angle_gamma   90.00
#
_symmetry.space_group_name_H-M   'P 1'
#
loop_
_entity.id
_entity.type
_entity.pdbx_description
1 polymer ?
#
loop_
_entity_poly.entity_id
_entity_poly.type
_entity_poly.pdbx_seq_one_letter_code
_entity_poly.pdbx_strand_id
1 'polypeptide(L)' 'AAPEYQRLLALHDPGEEPLDTSLLVAKYGKGEYIYTSLVWYRQLRALVPGGFRMLANFVSWKKRQKDKGGGRHF' A
#
# COMPACT_ATOMS: atom_id res chain seq x y z
N ALA A 1 11.50 8.14 -7.27
CA ALA A 1 10.54 7.37 -8.08
C ALA A 1 9.83 8.30 -9.05
N ALA A 2 9.45 7.78 -10.23
CA ALA A 2 8.72 8.53 -11.25
C ALA A 2 7.36 9.04 -10.70
N PRO A 3 6.83 10.18 -11.19
CA PRO A 3 5.70 10.90 -10.59
C PRO A 3 4.38 10.11 -10.55
N GLU A 4 4.26 9.06 -11.35
CA GLU A 4 3.10 8.17 -11.41
C GLU A 4 2.98 7.22 -10.21
N TYR A 5 4.05 7.05 -9.41
CA TYR A 5 4.07 6.19 -8.23
C TYR A 5 3.71 6.98 -6.97
N GLN A 6 2.61 6.60 -6.35
CA GLN A 6 2.26 7.01 -5.00
C GLN A 6 3.04 6.18 -3.98
N ARG A 7 3.69 6.86 -3.04
CA ARG A 7 4.49 6.27 -1.96
C ARG A 7 3.62 6.18 -0.72
N LEU A 8 3.31 4.96 -0.30
CA LEU A 8 2.34 4.73 0.78
C LEU A 8 2.99 4.48 2.13
N LEU A 9 4.25 4.03 2.14
CA LEU A 9 4.95 3.62 3.35
C LEU A 9 6.43 4.01 3.28
N ALA A 10 6.89 4.69 4.33
CA ALA A 10 8.30 4.92 4.58
C ALA A 10 8.75 4.06 5.77
N LEU A 11 9.89 3.38 5.64
CA LEU A 11 10.52 2.62 6.73
C LEU A 11 12.00 2.99 6.84
N HIS A 12 12.54 2.87 8.03
CA HIS A 12 13.97 3.00 8.30
C HIS A 12 14.30 2.21 9.56
N ASP A 13 15.55 1.80 9.66
CA ASP A 13 16.11 1.37 10.93
C ASP A 13 16.47 2.60 11.79
N PRO A 14 16.56 2.47 13.12
CA PRO A 14 16.90 3.60 13.99
C PRO A 14 18.22 4.27 13.59
N GLY A 15 18.16 5.58 13.30
CA GLY A 15 19.32 6.37 12.90
C GLY A 15 19.59 6.42 11.39
N GLU A 16 18.79 5.72 10.57
CA GLU A 16 18.86 5.80 9.11
C GLU A 16 17.81 6.75 8.52
N GLU A 17 18.08 7.23 7.31
CA GLU A 17 17.11 8.03 6.55
C GLU A 17 15.90 7.18 6.09
N PRO A 18 14.67 7.72 6.14
CA PRO A 18 13.47 7.02 5.68
C PRO A 18 13.53 6.58 4.21
N LEU A 19 13.33 5.28 3.98
CA LEU A 19 13.09 4.71 2.65
C LEU A 19 11.59 4.69 2.32
N ASP A 20 11.16 5.62 1.47
CA ASP A 20 9.76 5.78 1.03
C ASP A 20 9.35 4.92 -0.18
N THR A 21 10.24 4.05 -0.66
CA THR A 21 10.03 3.22 -1.87
C THR A 21 9.62 1.77 -1.59
N SER A 22 9.38 1.44 -0.32
CA SER A 22 9.04 0.09 0.14
C SER A 22 7.67 -0.42 -0.30
N LEU A 23 6.72 0.49 -0.55
CA LEU A 23 5.36 0.23 -0.99
C LEU A 23 4.92 1.36 -1.93
N LEU A 24 4.86 1.03 -3.23
CA LEU A 24 4.50 1.95 -4.28
C LEU A 24 3.21 1.49 -4.95
N VAL A 25 2.34 2.45 -5.28
CA VAL A 25 1.12 2.19 -6.06
C VAL A 25 1.11 3.11 -7.27
N ALA A 26 0.91 2.55 -8.45
CA ALA A 26 0.79 3.31 -9.69
C ALA A 26 -0.45 2.88 -10.47
N LYS A 27 -1.06 3.81 -11.20
CA LYS A 27 -2.11 3.45 -12.17
C LYS A 27 -1.46 2.91 -13.43
N TYR A 28 -1.97 1.78 -13.91
CA TYR A 28 -1.52 1.20 -15.17
C TYR A 28 -2.71 0.59 -15.92
N GLY A 29 -2.96 1.09 -17.14
CA GLY A 29 -4.12 0.69 -17.94
C GLY A 29 -5.44 0.90 -17.19
N LYS A 30 -6.20 -0.19 -17.00
CA LYS A 30 -7.50 -0.19 -16.32
C LYS A 30 -7.40 -0.47 -14.81
N GLY A 31 -6.19 -0.66 -14.27
CA GLY A 31 -5.96 -1.08 -12.90
C GLY A 31 -4.88 -0.27 -12.17
N GLU A 32 -4.52 -0.77 -10.99
CA GLU A 32 -3.43 -0.25 -10.18
C GLU A 32 -2.41 -1.36 -9.96
N TYR A 33 -1.13 -1.00 -10.03
CA TYR A 33 -0.01 -1.87 -9.74
C TYR A 33 0.52 -1.54 -8.35
N ILE A 34 0.65 -2.55 -7.50
CA ILE A 34 1.22 -2.44 -6.17
C ILE A 34 2.59 -3.12 -6.18
N TYR A 35 3.65 -2.34 -5.98
CA TYR A 35 5.01 -2.83 -5.81
C TYR A 35 5.41 -2.78 -4.34
N THR A 36 6.11 -3.80 -3.86
CA THR A 36 6.70 -3.78 -2.53
C THR A 36 7.99 -4.59 -2.47
N SER A 37 9.01 -4.04 -1.82
CA SER A 37 10.32 -4.68 -1.61
C SER A 37 10.44 -5.41 -0.26
N LEU A 38 9.35 -5.50 0.51
CA LEU A 38 9.36 -6.14 1.82
C LEU A 38 9.47 -7.67 1.71
N VAL A 39 10.11 -8.28 2.70
CA VAL A 39 10.37 -9.72 2.77
C VAL A 39 9.15 -10.48 3.30
N TRP A 40 8.04 -10.45 2.56
CA TRP A 40 6.73 -10.97 3.00
C TRP A 40 6.75 -12.44 3.42
N TYR A 41 7.55 -13.29 2.75
CA TYR A 41 7.59 -14.71 3.09
C TYR A 41 8.03 -14.94 4.55
N ARG A 42 8.87 -14.08 5.14
CA ARG A 42 9.26 -14.19 6.56
C ARG A 42 8.08 -13.88 7.48
N GLN A 43 7.34 -12.82 7.16
CA GLN A 43 6.16 -12.40 7.93
C GLN A 43 5.04 -13.45 7.85
N LEU A 44 4.77 -13.96 6.65
CA LEU A 44 3.72 -14.96 6.42
C LEU A 44 4.08 -16.32 7.03
N ARG A 45 5.33 -16.79 6.86
CA ARG A 45 5.81 -18.04 7.49
C ARG A 45 5.81 -17.98 9.01
N ALA A 46 6.09 -16.80 9.59
CA ALA A 46 6.05 -16.59 11.03
C ALA A 46 4.63 -16.32 11.57
N LEU A 47 3.58 -16.44 10.75
CA LEU A 47 2.19 -16.24 11.15
C LEU A 47 1.89 -14.85 11.73
N VAL A 48 2.63 -13.82 11.31
CA VAL A 48 2.44 -12.46 11.83
C VAL A 48 1.11 -11.89 11.35
N PRO A 49 0.13 -11.60 12.24
CA PRO A 49 -1.22 -11.21 11.82
C PRO A 49 -1.25 -9.96 10.92
N GLY A 50 -0.37 -8.99 11.20
CA GLY A 50 -0.21 -7.79 10.37
C GLY A 50 0.20 -8.10 8.93
N GLY A 51 1.05 -9.12 8.74
CA GLY A 51 1.48 -9.56 7.41
C GLY A 51 0.32 -10.07 6.56
N PHE A 52 -0.50 -10.95 7.14
CA PHE A 52 -1.70 -11.48 6.47
C PHE A 52 -2.74 -10.39 6.21
N ARG A 53 -2.95 -9.46 7.15
CA ARG A 53 -3.87 -8.34 6.97
C ARG A 53 -3.46 -7.45 5.79
N MET A 54 -2.18 -7.12 5.67
CA MET A 54 -1.69 -6.32 4.55
C MET A 54 -1.86 -7.06 3.22
N LEU A 55 -1.52 -8.35 3.15
CA LEU A 55 -1.75 -9.15 1.95
C LEU A 55 -3.23 -9.20 1.56
N ALA A 56 -4.13 -9.42 2.53
CA ALA A 56 -5.57 -9.39 2.29
C ALA A 56 -6.03 -8.04 1.75
N ASN A 57 -5.55 -6.93 2.32
CA ASN A 57 -5.85 -5.58 1.83
C ASN A 57 -5.38 -5.36 0.38
N PHE A 58 -4.20 -5.89 0.01
CA PHE A 58 -3.68 -5.80 -1.37
C PHE A 58 -4.52 -6.62 -2.35
N VAL A 59 -4.91 -7.84 -1.97
CA VAL A 59 -5.75 -8.70 -2.83
C VAL A 59 -7.16 -8.11 -2.98
N SER A 60 -7.71 -7.54 -1.91
CA SER A 60 -9.02 -6.87 -1.96
C SER A 60 -8.95 -5.42 -2.44
N TRP A 61 -7.79 -4.97 -2.94
CA TRP A 61 -7.55 -3.57 -3.23
C TRP A 61 -8.54 -3.06 -4.29
N LYS A 62 -9.39 -2.13 -3.87
CA LYS A 62 -10.30 -1.40 -4.73
C LYS A 62 -10.07 0.07 -4.52
N LYS A 63 -9.91 0.80 -5.61
CA LYS A 63 -9.86 2.26 -5.57
C LYS A 63 -11.12 2.77 -4.88
N ARG A 64 -10.94 3.47 -3.77
CA ARG A 64 -12.06 4.14 -3.09
C ARG A 64 -12.65 5.12 -4.09
N GLN A 65 -13.88 4.87 -4.53
CA GLN A 65 -14.60 5.85 -5.32
C GLN A 65 -14.75 7.08 -4.41
N LYS A 66 -14.39 8.27 -4.91
CA LYS A 66 -14.77 9.49 -4.21
C LYS A 66 -16.29 9.45 -4.13
N ASP A 67 -16.83 9.34 -2.92
CA ASP A 67 -18.24 9.63 -2.69
C ASP A 67 -18.49 11.01 -3.28
N LYS A 68 -19.23 11.06 -4.39
CA LYS A 68 -19.77 12.32 -4.89
C LYS A 68 -20.78 12.73 -3.82
N GLY A 69 -20.35 13.63 -2.94
CA GLY A 69 -21.13 14.07 -1.78
C GLY A 69 -22.53 14.50 -2.19
N GLY A 70 -23.49 13.59 -2.02
CA GLY A 70 -24.89 13.95 -1.82
C GLY A 70 -24.99 14.38 -0.37
N GLY A 71 -25.17 15.69 -0.16
CA GLY A 71 -25.35 16.27 1.17
C GLY A 71 -26.48 15.54 1.89
N ARG A 72 -26.15 14.80 2.94
CA ARG A 72 -27.13 14.45 3.97
C ARG A 72 -27.15 15.62 4.93
N HIS A 73 -28.04 16.56 4.66
CA HIS A 73 -28.56 17.47 5.67
C HIS A 73 -29.31 16.61 6.70
N PHE A 74 -28.86 16.66 7.94
CA PHE A 74 -29.67 16.40 9.12
C PHE A 74 -29.73 17.71 9.90
#